data_AF-A0A379SHB8-F1
#
_entry.id   AF-A0A379SHB8-F1
#
_cell.length_a   1.000
_cell.length_b   1.000
_cell.length_c   1.000
_cell.angle_alpha   90.00
_cell.angle_beta   90.00
_cell.angle_gamma   90.00
#
_symmetry.space_group_name_H-M   'P 1'
#
loop_
_entity.id
_entity.type
_entity.pdbx_description
1 polymer ?
#
loop_
_entity_poly.entity_id
_entity_poly.type
_entity_poly.pdbx_seq_one_letter_code
_entity_poly.pdbx_strand_id
1 'polypeptide(L)'
;MRKNKITLSHIACFVALQCSLPVALPGYAREYFNPAMLGIDGPGKDITDLSAFEEGVGQMPGTYHVDVVINNAAQGTYDIPFSMQKNAQGQQSLQPCLSIDMLKSFRIRTELFPQLVGDGQCAVLNAIPMASAEFDFNHQRLLLSIPQAAVSTMAEAGSRRIVWMKVSMPCYLTIHLRVGTPARASQATAIPIAIFSTYGQG
;
A
#
# COMPACT_ATOMS: atom_id res chain seq x y z
N MET A 1 -76.09 -6.22 33.19
CA MET A 1 -74.87 -6.18 32.35
C MET A 1 -75.27 -6.28 30.88
N ARG A 2 -75.23 -5.18 30.12
CA ARG A 2 -75.57 -5.16 28.68
C ARG A 2 -74.34 -5.60 27.88
N LYS A 3 -74.41 -6.74 27.18
CA LYS A 3 -73.37 -7.16 26.23
C LYS A 3 -73.54 -6.35 24.94
N ASN A 4 -72.61 -5.43 24.67
CA ASN A 4 -72.60 -4.65 23.45
C ASN A 4 -72.14 -5.55 22.29
N LYS A 5 -73.04 -5.86 21.35
CA LYS A 5 -72.68 -6.63 20.15
C LYS A 5 -72.06 -5.66 19.15
N ILE A 6 -70.75 -5.75 18.98
CA ILE A 6 -70.03 -4.98 17.96
C ILE A 6 -70.37 -5.60 16.60
N THR A 7 -71.13 -4.89 15.76
CA THR A 7 -71.37 -5.30 14.38
C THR A 7 -70.18 -4.85 13.53
N LEU A 8 -69.38 -5.82 13.09
CA LEU A 8 -68.22 -5.58 12.24
C LEU A 8 -68.70 -5.15 10.85
N SER A 9 -68.55 -3.85 10.53
CA SER A 9 -68.89 -3.33 9.22
C SER A 9 -67.92 -3.87 8.17
N HIS A 10 -68.43 -4.34 7.02
CA HIS A 10 -67.61 -4.83 5.90
C HIS A 10 -66.55 -3.80 5.47
N ILE A 11 -66.87 -2.50 5.58
CA ILE A 11 -65.96 -1.41 5.25
C ILE A 11 -64.74 -1.39 6.19
N ALA A 12 -64.96 -1.64 7.49
CA ALA A 12 -63.87 -1.74 8.45
C ALA A 12 -62.98 -2.95 8.19
N CYS A 13 -63.56 -4.05 7.68
CA CYS A 13 -62.81 -5.24 7.28
C CYS A 13 -61.96 -4.98 6.02
N PHE A 14 -62.49 -4.27 5.01
CA PHE A 14 -61.73 -3.89 3.82
C PHE A 14 -60.58 -2.92 4.13
N VAL A 15 -60.77 -1.93 5.00
CA VAL A 15 -59.71 -1.01 5.41
C VAL A 15 -58.61 -1.73 6.20
N ALA A 16 -58.98 -2.64 7.10
CA ALA A 16 -58.01 -3.44 7.85
C ALA A 16 -57.22 -4.42 6.95
N LEU A 17 -57.83 -4.92 5.87
CA LEU A 17 -57.19 -5.80 4.89
C LEU A 17 -56.17 -5.06 4.01
N GLN A 18 -56.42 -3.78 3.70
CA GLN A 18 -55.48 -2.94 2.93
C GLN A 18 -54.26 -2.49 3.75
N CYS A 19 -54.43 -2.30 5.07
CA CYS A 19 -53.34 -1.95 5.97
C CYS A 19 -52.48 -3.13 6.41
N SER A 20 -52.89 -4.38 6.16
CA SER A 20 -52.17 -5.58 6.57
C SER A 20 -51.33 -6.23 5.47
N LEU A 21 -51.31 -5.68 4.25
CA LEU A 21 -50.27 -6.01 3.28
C LEU A 21 -49.02 -5.19 3.60
N PRO A 22 -47.96 -5.78 4.17
CA PRO A 22 -46.67 -5.11 4.13
C PRO A 22 -46.20 -5.24 2.69
N VAL A 23 -46.27 -4.14 1.94
CA VAL A 23 -45.47 -3.97 0.73
C VAL A 23 -44.01 -3.86 1.18
N ALA A 24 -43.44 -4.99 1.57
CA ALA A 24 -42.00 -5.20 1.66
C ALA A 24 -41.56 -5.84 0.35
N LEU A 25 -41.86 -5.16 -0.76
CA LEU A 25 -41.09 -5.39 -1.97
C LEU A 25 -39.78 -4.64 -1.75
N PRO A 26 -38.62 -5.31 -1.75
CA PRO A 26 -37.36 -4.58 -1.90
C PRO A 26 -37.42 -3.88 -3.24
N GLY A 27 -37.76 -2.58 -3.22
CA GLY A 27 -37.64 -1.72 -4.37
C GLY A 27 -36.15 -1.55 -4.61
N TYR A 28 -35.60 -2.29 -5.58
CA TYR A 28 -34.26 -2.04 -6.09
C TYR A 28 -34.32 -0.71 -6.85
N ALA A 29 -34.12 0.40 -6.15
CA ALA A 29 -33.80 1.66 -6.80
C ALA A 29 -32.41 1.49 -7.43
N ARG A 30 -32.37 1.35 -8.76
CA ARG A 30 -31.11 1.47 -9.51
C ARG A 30 -30.77 2.96 -9.60
N GLU A 31 -29.52 3.30 -9.30
CA GLU A 31 -29.00 4.63 -9.59
C GLU A 31 -28.83 4.77 -11.10
N TYR A 32 -29.49 5.77 -11.68
CA TYR A 32 -29.48 6.08 -13.11
C TYR A 32 -28.88 7.47 -13.30
N PHE A 33 -27.92 7.60 -14.22
CA PHE A 33 -27.29 8.87 -14.54
C PHE A 33 -27.77 9.35 -15.91
N ASN A 34 -28.29 10.58 -15.99
CA ASN A 34 -28.71 11.15 -17.27
C ASN A 34 -27.47 11.53 -18.10
N PRO A 35 -27.16 10.85 -19.22
CA PRO A 35 -25.94 11.10 -20.01
C PRO A 35 -25.92 12.51 -20.64
N ALA A 36 -27.08 13.16 -20.80
CA ALA A 36 -27.16 14.53 -21.31
C ALA A 36 -26.47 15.56 -20.39
N MET A 37 -26.20 15.21 -19.12
CA MET A 37 -25.46 16.06 -18.19
C MET A 37 -23.95 16.08 -18.43
N LEU A 38 -23.40 15.21 -19.28
CA LEU A 38 -21.95 15.13 -19.54
C LEU A 38 -21.45 16.20 -20.53
N GLY A 39 -22.33 17.07 -21.06
CA GLY A 39 -21.95 18.15 -21.98
C GLY A 39 -21.30 17.64 -23.28
N ILE A 40 -21.67 16.43 -23.72
CA ILE A 40 -21.16 15.79 -24.93
C ILE A 40 -21.97 16.30 -26.13
N ASP A 41 -21.88 17.60 -26.38
CA ASP A 41 -22.67 18.28 -27.41
C ASP A 41 -21.78 18.55 -28.63
N GLY A 42 -21.60 17.56 -29.51
CA GLY A 42 -20.80 17.71 -30.72
C GLY A 42 -21.11 16.66 -31.79
N PRO A 43 -21.15 17.03 -33.08
CA PRO A 43 -21.41 16.08 -34.16
C PRO A 43 -20.32 15.00 -34.22
N GLY A 44 -20.72 13.73 -34.19
CA GLY A 44 -19.81 12.57 -34.25
C GLY A 44 -19.35 12.01 -32.90
N LYS A 45 -19.92 12.48 -31.79
CA LYS A 45 -19.51 12.05 -30.45
C LYS A 45 -20.45 10.95 -29.94
N ASP A 46 -19.90 9.75 -29.86
CA ASP A 46 -20.60 8.53 -29.46
C ASP A 46 -21.07 8.64 -28.02
N ILE A 47 -22.25 8.07 -27.74
CA ILE A 47 -22.87 8.08 -26.43
C ILE A 47 -21.95 7.27 -25.51
N THR A 48 -21.28 7.92 -24.57
CA THR A 48 -20.35 7.22 -23.66
C THR A 48 -21.15 6.21 -22.83
N ASP A 49 -20.75 4.94 -22.85
CA ASP A 49 -21.39 3.89 -22.05
C ASP A 49 -21.13 4.15 -20.56
N LEU A 50 -22.20 4.42 -19.81
CA LEU A 50 -22.16 4.72 -18.37
C LEU A 50 -22.55 3.54 -17.49
N SER A 51 -22.82 2.36 -18.07
CA SER A 51 -23.26 1.16 -17.36
C SER A 51 -22.38 0.81 -16.16
N ALA A 52 -21.06 0.99 -16.29
CA ALA A 52 -20.10 0.76 -15.20
C ALA A 52 -20.34 1.65 -13.95
N PHE A 53 -20.88 2.86 -14.12
CA PHE A 53 -21.22 3.74 -12.99
C PHE A 53 -22.56 3.35 -12.34
N GLU A 54 -23.51 2.82 -13.13
CA GLU A 54 -24.84 2.41 -12.66
C GLU A 54 -24.84 1.04 -11.98
N GLU A 55 -23.96 0.12 -12.40
CA GLU A 55 -23.86 -1.24 -11.88
C GLU A 55 -23.01 -1.37 -10.60
N GLY A 56 -22.47 -0.25 -10.10
CA GLY A 56 -21.71 -0.21 -8.85
C GLY A 56 -20.26 -0.72 -8.95
N VAL A 57 -19.75 -1.02 -10.15
CA VAL A 57 -18.28 -1.19 -10.35
C VAL A 57 -17.54 0.15 -10.21
N GLY A 58 -18.22 1.27 -10.50
CA GLY A 58 -17.87 2.64 -10.06
C GLY A 58 -16.61 3.24 -10.69
N GLN A 59 -15.73 2.43 -11.27
CA GLN A 59 -14.45 2.84 -11.84
C GLN A 59 -14.21 2.12 -13.17
N MET A 60 -13.82 2.86 -14.19
CA MET A 60 -13.59 2.32 -15.54
C MET A 60 -12.12 1.86 -15.70
N PRO A 61 -11.86 0.81 -16.49
CA PRO A 61 -10.50 0.51 -16.92
C PRO A 61 -9.95 1.65 -17.79
N GLY A 62 -8.65 1.89 -17.70
CA GLY A 62 -8.02 3.04 -18.36
C GLY A 62 -6.63 3.34 -17.81
N THR A 63 -6.00 4.38 -18.34
CA THR A 63 -4.72 4.87 -17.81
C THR A 63 -4.99 5.98 -16.81
N TYR A 64 -4.39 5.86 -15.63
CA TYR A 64 -4.54 6.82 -14.53
C TYR A 64 -3.18 7.40 -14.17
N HIS A 65 -3.15 8.71 -13.93
CA HIS A 65 -2.01 9.41 -13.37
C HIS A 65 -2.02 9.23 -11.86
N VAL A 66 -1.09 8.44 -11.31
CA VAL A 66 -1.14 8.01 -9.91
C VAL A 66 0.19 8.19 -9.20
N ASP A 67 0.12 8.55 -7.92
CA ASP A 67 1.27 8.49 -7.02
C ASP A 67 1.49 7.05 -6.57
N VAL A 68 2.65 6.50 -6.89
CA VAL A 68 3.03 5.14 -6.51
C VAL A 68 3.71 5.15 -5.15
N VAL A 69 3.14 4.40 -4.20
CA VAL A 69 3.63 4.26 -2.83
C VAL A 69 3.90 2.79 -2.55
N ILE A 70 5.13 2.45 -2.18
CA ILE A 70 5.54 1.07 -1.88
C ILE A 70 5.91 0.97 -0.41
N ASN A 71 5.24 0.11 0.35
CA ASN A 71 5.48 -0.05 1.79
C ASN A 71 5.55 1.30 2.52
N ASN A 72 4.59 2.19 2.24
CA ASN A 72 4.49 3.57 2.75
C ASN A 72 5.58 4.56 2.29
N ALA A 73 6.46 4.18 1.37
CA ALA A 73 7.45 5.07 0.77
C ALA A 73 7.01 5.52 -0.64
N ALA A 74 6.89 6.82 -0.85
CA ALA A 74 6.58 7.39 -2.16
C ALA A 74 7.72 7.13 -3.16
N GLN A 75 7.37 6.67 -4.37
CA GLN A 75 8.30 6.42 -5.47
C GLN A 75 8.19 7.49 -6.58
N GLY A 76 7.12 8.26 -6.60
CA GLY A 76 6.83 9.29 -7.60
C GLY A 76 5.46 9.09 -8.26
N THR A 77 5.21 9.86 -9.30
CA THR A 77 3.93 9.89 -10.03
C THR A 77 4.10 9.31 -11.43
N TYR A 78 3.19 8.42 -11.83
CA TYR A 78 3.30 7.65 -13.07
C TYR A 78 1.93 7.50 -13.73
N ASP A 79 1.92 7.43 -15.06
CA ASP A 79 0.75 7.01 -15.83
C ASP A 79 0.71 5.47 -15.88
N ILE A 80 -0.25 4.86 -15.18
CA ILE A 80 -0.38 3.41 -15.06
C ILE A 80 -1.67 2.95 -15.73
N PRO A 81 -1.62 1.97 -16.66
CA PRO A 81 -2.82 1.34 -17.19
C PRO A 81 -3.43 0.39 -16.15
N PHE A 82 -4.75 0.45 -15.98
CA PHE A 82 -5.53 -0.42 -15.12
C PHE A 82 -6.57 -1.19 -15.93
N SER A 83 -6.71 -2.47 -15.62
CA SER A 83 -7.71 -3.36 -16.23
C SER A 83 -8.57 -4.03 -15.17
N MET A 84 -9.82 -4.32 -15.52
CA MET A 84 -10.72 -5.06 -14.63
C MET A 84 -10.29 -6.52 -14.56
N GLN A 85 -9.99 -6.99 -13.35
CA GLN A 85 -9.68 -8.39 -13.09
C GLN A 85 -10.39 -8.84 -11.82
N LYS A 86 -10.56 -10.16 -11.68
CA LYS A 86 -11.02 -10.73 -10.42
C LYS A 86 -9.88 -10.78 -9.43
N ASN A 87 -10.06 -10.16 -8.27
CA ASN A 87 -9.15 -10.31 -7.15
C ASN A 87 -9.20 -11.74 -6.57
N ALA A 88 -8.37 -12.03 -5.57
CA ALA A 88 -8.33 -13.34 -4.90
C ALA A 88 -9.67 -13.75 -4.24
N GLN A 89 -10.56 -12.79 -3.98
CA GLN A 89 -11.90 -12.99 -3.42
C GLN A 89 -12.99 -13.16 -4.49
N GLY A 90 -12.61 -13.16 -5.78
CA GLY A 90 -13.54 -13.30 -6.91
C GLY A 90 -14.31 -12.02 -7.26
N GLN A 91 -14.03 -10.91 -6.59
CA GLN A 91 -14.64 -9.61 -6.85
C GLN A 91 -13.90 -8.91 -7.99
N GLN A 92 -14.65 -8.22 -8.84
CA GLN A 92 -14.07 -7.38 -9.89
C GLN A 92 -13.39 -6.16 -9.25
N SER A 93 -12.13 -5.93 -9.58
CA SER A 93 -11.39 -4.74 -9.18
C SER A 93 -10.41 -4.30 -10.27
N LEU A 94 -10.05 -3.02 -10.26
CA LEU A 94 -9.01 -2.50 -11.13
C LEU A 94 -7.64 -3.00 -10.64
N GLN A 95 -6.93 -3.68 -11.53
CA GLN A 95 -5.56 -4.14 -11.30
C GLN A 95 -4.60 -3.33 -12.15
N PRO A 96 -3.47 -2.86 -11.58
CA PRO A 96 -2.47 -2.13 -12.34
C PRO A 96 -1.71 -3.08 -13.27
N CYS A 97 -1.41 -2.60 -14.47
CA CYS A 97 -0.49 -3.24 -15.39
C CYS A 97 0.91 -2.64 -15.19
N LEU A 98 1.72 -3.30 -14.37
CA LEU A 98 3.10 -2.90 -14.08
C LEU A 98 4.05 -3.70 -14.97
N SER A 99 4.97 -3.02 -15.67
CA SER A 99 6.00 -3.71 -16.44
C SER A 99 7.09 -4.26 -15.52
N ILE A 100 7.81 -5.29 -15.98
CA ILE A 100 8.96 -5.84 -15.26
C ILE A 100 10.03 -4.75 -15.01
N ASP A 101 10.26 -3.87 -15.97
CA ASP A 101 11.24 -2.80 -15.84
C ASP A 101 10.82 -1.75 -14.80
N MET A 102 9.52 -1.46 -14.70
CA MET A 102 8.99 -0.59 -13.66
C MET A 102 9.19 -1.20 -12.26
N LEU A 103 8.90 -2.50 -12.09
CA LEU A 103 9.16 -3.21 -10.83
C LEU A 103 10.65 -3.20 -10.47
N LYS A 104 11.55 -3.39 -11.44
CA LYS A 104 13.00 -3.26 -11.23
C LYS A 104 13.41 -1.85 -10.82
N SER A 105 12.83 -0.81 -11.43
CA SER A 105 13.08 0.59 -11.06
C SER A 105 12.66 0.89 -9.62
N PHE A 106 11.61 0.21 -9.16
CA PHE A 106 11.14 0.20 -7.78
C PHE A 106 11.96 -0.71 -6.85
N ARG A 107 13.10 -1.21 -7.32
CA ARG A 107 14.04 -2.04 -6.56
C ARG A 107 13.48 -3.39 -6.13
N ILE A 108 12.46 -3.89 -6.83
CA ILE A 108 11.89 -5.23 -6.63
C ILE A 108 12.72 -6.25 -7.40
N ARG A 109 13.12 -7.34 -6.74
CA ARG A 109 13.95 -8.41 -7.29
C ARG A 109 13.13 -9.35 -8.16
N THR A 110 12.86 -8.93 -9.39
CA THR A 110 12.05 -9.70 -10.34
C THR A 110 12.67 -11.05 -10.72
N GLU A 111 13.98 -11.18 -10.56
CA GLU A 111 14.78 -12.36 -10.93
C GLU A 111 14.51 -13.56 -10.01
N LEU A 112 14.01 -13.31 -8.79
CA LEU A 112 13.62 -14.34 -7.84
C LEU A 112 12.26 -14.97 -8.15
N PHE A 113 11.47 -14.33 -9.02
CA PHE A 113 10.09 -14.70 -9.32
C PHE A 113 9.92 -14.88 -10.83
N PRO A 114 10.36 -16.00 -11.43
CA PRO A 114 10.24 -16.21 -12.87
C PRO A 114 8.78 -16.19 -13.36
N GLN A 115 7.82 -16.56 -12.51
CA GLN A 115 6.39 -16.51 -12.78
C GLN A 115 5.81 -15.09 -12.82
N LEU A 116 6.61 -14.08 -12.47
CA LEU A 116 6.24 -12.67 -12.56
C LEU A 116 6.11 -12.22 -14.02
N VAL A 117 6.90 -12.83 -14.91
CA VAL A 117 6.83 -12.61 -16.35
C VAL A 117 5.68 -13.46 -16.89
N GLY A 118 4.53 -12.84 -17.16
CA GLY A 118 3.40 -13.50 -17.81
C GLY A 118 3.54 -13.54 -19.33
N ASP A 119 2.50 -14.02 -20.00
CA ASP A 119 2.43 -14.10 -21.48
C ASP A 119 2.22 -12.72 -22.16
N GLY A 120 2.23 -11.63 -21.39
CA GLY A 120 1.94 -10.27 -21.86
C GLY A 120 2.88 -9.22 -21.26
N GLN A 121 2.53 -7.95 -21.47
CA GLN A 121 3.36 -6.80 -21.05
C GLN A 121 3.24 -6.48 -19.54
N CYS A 122 2.20 -7.00 -18.88
CA CYS A 122 1.95 -6.77 -17.46
C CYS A 122 2.54 -7.90 -16.62
N ALA A 123 3.25 -7.54 -15.56
CA ALA A 123 3.76 -8.48 -14.57
C ALA A 123 2.61 -9.11 -13.77
N VAL A 124 2.73 -10.40 -13.47
CA VAL A 124 1.78 -11.14 -12.64
C VAL A 124 2.15 -10.93 -11.17
N LEU A 125 1.67 -9.84 -10.55
CA LEU A 125 2.09 -9.46 -9.19
C LEU A 125 1.85 -10.54 -8.12
N ASN A 126 0.79 -11.35 -8.29
CA ASN A 126 0.47 -12.47 -7.40
C ASN A 126 1.54 -13.58 -7.37
N ALA A 127 2.50 -13.57 -8.32
CA ALA A 127 3.66 -14.47 -8.28
C ALA A 127 4.63 -14.13 -7.14
N ILE A 128 4.56 -12.92 -6.57
CA ILE A 128 5.29 -12.55 -5.35
C ILE A 128 4.40 -12.90 -4.15
N PRO A 129 4.78 -13.86 -3.29
CA PRO A 129 3.98 -14.23 -2.13
C PRO A 129 3.73 -13.03 -1.23
N MET A 130 2.49 -12.82 -0.78
CA MET A 130 2.10 -11.70 0.10
C MET A 130 2.29 -10.30 -0.51
N ALA A 131 2.53 -10.18 -1.82
CA ALA A 131 2.43 -8.90 -2.49
C ALA A 131 0.97 -8.52 -2.73
N SER A 132 0.66 -7.23 -2.70
CA SER A 132 -0.66 -6.70 -3.07
C SER A 132 -0.53 -5.36 -3.77
N ALA A 133 -1.52 -5.08 -4.62
CA ALA A 133 -1.72 -3.78 -5.24
C ALA A 133 -3.15 -3.31 -4.98
N GLU A 134 -3.26 -2.09 -4.49
CA GLU A 134 -4.54 -1.44 -4.23
C GLU A 134 -4.55 -0.06 -4.88
N PHE A 135 -5.60 0.22 -5.64
CA PHE A 135 -5.82 1.52 -6.24
C PHE A 135 -6.76 2.36 -5.37
N ASP A 136 -6.20 3.36 -4.70
CA ASP A 136 -6.95 4.38 -3.99
C ASP A 136 -7.35 5.49 -4.98
N PHE A 137 -8.45 5.25 -5.69
CA PHE A 137 -8.97 6.13 -6.73
C PHE A 137 -9.20 7.56 -6.24
N ASN A 138 -9.75 7.71 -5.03
CA ASN A 138 -10.11 9.03 -4.48
C ASN A 138 -8.90 9.94 -4.28
N HIS A 139 -7.74 9.36 -3.98
CA HIS A 139 -6.49 10.09 -3.80
C HIS A 139 -5.54 9.95 -4.98
N GLN A 140 -5.94 9.23 -6.05
CA GLN A 140 -5.09 8.89 -7.20
C GLN A 140 -3.76 8.25 -6.76
N ARG A 141 -3.82 7.24 -5.88
CA ARG A 141 -2.61 6.55 -5.39
C ARG A 141 -2.65 5.07 -5.70
N LEU A 142 -1.52 4.53 -6.13
CA LEU A 142 -1.28 3.10 -6.20
C LEU A 142 -0.47 2.66 -4.98
N LEU A 143 -1.11 1.90 -4.09
CA LEU A 143 -0.51 1.35 -2.88
C LEU A 143 -0.01 -0.06 -3.17
N LEU A 144 1.31 -0.25 -3.12
CA LEU A 144 1.95 -1.56 -3.27
C LEU A 144 2.49 -2.03 -1.92
N SER A 145 2.08 -3.22 -1.51
CA SER A 145 2.70 -3.94 -0.40
C SER A 145 3.61 -5.02 -0.97
N ILE A 146 4.91 -4.97 -0.65
CA ILE A 146 5.91 -5.90 -1.19
C ILE A 146 6.72 -6.48 -0.03
N PRO A 147 6.85 -7.82 0.11
CA PRO A 147 7.65 -8.43 1.16
C PRO A 147 9.11 -7.99 1.08
N GLN A 148 9.75 -7.78 2.23
CA GLN A 148 11.13 -7.32 2.30
C GLN A 148 12.12 -8.27 1.60
N ALA A 149 11.83 -9.58 1.54
CA ALA A 149 12.65 -10.55 0.81
C ALA A 149 12.67 -10.29 -0.72
N ALA A 150 11.59 -9.70 -1.25
CA ALA A 150 11.44 -9.36 -2.66
C ALA A 150 11.97 -7.96 -3.00
N VAL A 151 12.35 -7.14 -2.01
CA VAL A 151 12.93 -5.80 -2.23
C VAL A 151 14.45 -5.88 -2.07
N SER A 152 15.18 -5.21 -2.95
CA SER A 152 16.62 -5.08 -2.82
C SER A 152 16.98 -4.10 -1.69
N THR A 153 17.89 -4.53 -0.82
CA THR A 153 18.35 -3.68 0.27
C THR A 153 19.30 -2.61 -0.26
N MET A 154 19.38 -1.47 0.44
CA MET A 154 20.38 -0.44 0.14
C MET A 154 21.82 -0.97 0.22
N ALA A 155 22.05 -2.06 0.97
CA ALA A 155 23.36 -2.70 1.07
C ALA A 155 23.79 -3.41 -0.24
N GLU A 156 22.84 -3.88 -1.05
CA GLU A 156 23.11 -4.57 -2.33
C GLU A 156 23.21 -3.64 -3.54
N ALA A 157 22.48 -2.53 -3.56
CA ALA A 157 22.52 -1.57 -4.67
C ALA A 157 23.84 -0.77 -4.73
N GLY A 158 24.72 -0.97 -3.76
CA GLY A 158 26.01 -0.34 -3.69
C GLY A 158 26.40 -0.18 -2.24
N SER A 159 27.41 -0.94 -1.82
CA SER A 159 28.28 -0.55 -0.73
C SER A 159 28.82 0.84 -1.04
N ARG A 160 28.09 1.91 -0.70
CA ARG A 160 28.73 3.15 -0.28
C ARG A 160 29.48 2.74 0.97
N ARG A 161 30.71 2.27 0.75
CA ARG A 161 31.72 2.15 1.78
C ARG A 161 31.64 3.45 2.54
N ILE A 162 31.13 3.40 3.78
CA ILE A 162 31.33 4.49 4.72
C ILE A 162 32.85 4.65 4.72
N VAL A 163 33.34 5.66 4.01
CA VAL A 163 34.76 5.98 4.03
C VAL A 163 34.96 6.52 5.43
N TRP A 164 35.39 5.65 6.34
CA TRP A 164 35.98 6.08 7.57
C TRP A 164 37.17 6.95 7.17
N MET A 165 37.00 8.27 7.22
CA MET A 165 38.15 9.16 7.25
C MET A 165 38.87 8.78 8.53
N LYS A 166 39.99 8.08 8.37
CA LYS A 166 40.92 7.79 9.43
C LYS A 166 41.56 9.12 9.80
N VAL A 167 40.85 9.91 10.60
CA VAL A 167 41.42 11.10 11.22
C VAL A 167 42.39 10.57 12.27
N SER A 168 43.64 10.41 11.89
CA SER A 168 44.72 10.14 12.84
C SER A 168 44.99 11.45 13.59
N MET A 169 44.08 11.79 14.50
CA MET A 169 44.36 12.76 15.55
C MET A 169 45.03 11.97 16.68
N PRO A 170 46.31 12.21 16.99
CA PRO A 170 46.89 11.66 18.21
C PRO A 170 46.18 12.29 19.40
N CYS A 171 45.20 11.58 19.97
CA CYS A 171 44.63 11.95 21.26
C CYS A 171 45.67 11.64 22.34
N TYR A 172 46.45 12.65 22.72
CA TYR A 172 47.23 12.58 23.95
C TYR A 172 46.28 12.76 25.14
N LEU A 173 45.92 11.64 25.77
CA LEU A 173 45.20 11.64 27.03
C LEU A 173 46.20 11.93 28.16
N THR A 174 46.26 13.17 28.63
CA THR A 174 47.05 13.52 29.82
C THR A 174 46.20 13.23 31.06
N ILE A 175 46.51 12.13 31.75
CA ILE A 175 45.89 11.80 33.03
C ILE A 175 46.65 12.51 34.14
N HIS A 176 46.07 13.56 34.73
CA HIS A 176 46.61 14.18 35.94
C HIS A 176 46.18 13.39 37.16
N LEU A 177 47.06 12.53 37.67
CA LEU A 177 46.91 11.93 39.00
C LEU A 177 47.38 12.93 40.05
N ARG A 178 46.44 13.51 40.80
CA ARG A 178 46.76 14.32 41.98
C ARG A 178 47.06 13.37 43.14
N VAL A 179 48.34 13.05 43.33
CA VAL A 179 48.79 12.31 44.51
C VAL A 179 48.68 13.25 45.71
N GLY A 180 47.69 13.03 46.57
CA GLY A 180 47.66 13.64 47.89
C GLY A 180 48.91 13.21 48.66
N THR A 181 49.63 14.18 49.20
CA THR A 181 50.89 13.98 49.91
C THR A 181 50.80 12.84 50.93
N PRO A 182 51.67 11.81 50.86
CA PRO A 182 51.82 10.90 51.97
C PRO A 182 52.61 11.62 53.07
N ALA A 183 52.00 11.75 54.25
CA ALA A 183 52.80 11.67 55.45
C ALA A 183 53.36 10.23 55.48
N ARG A 184 54.67 10.12 55.21
CA ARG A 184 55.55 8.96 55.46
C ARG A 184 55.79 8.00 54.28
N ALA A 185 57.08 7.77 54.05
CA ALA A 185 57.69 7.02 52.96
C ALA A 185 57.42 5.51 53.02
N SER A 186 57.18 4.89 51.87
CA SER A 186 57.68 3.54 51.56
C SER A 186 57.79 3.37 50.04
N GLN A 187 58.70 2.49 49.64
CA GLN A 187 59.49 2.45 48.40
C GLN A 187 58.69 2.33 47.09
N ALA A 188 59.25 2.94 46.04
CA ALA A 188 58.75 2.87 44.66
C ALA A 188 59.22 1.56 43.98
N THR A 189 58.29 0.78 43.45
CA THR A 189 58.53 -0.27 42.45
C THR A 189 57.77 0.09 41.18
N ALA A 190 58.49 0.46 40.12
CA ALA A 190 57.93 0.67 38.80
C ALA A 190 57.81 -0.67 38.07
N ILE A 191 56.58 -1.08 37.73
CA ILE A 191 56.31 -2.24 36.88
C ILE A 191 55.97 -1.72 35.47
N PRO A 192 56.78 -2.00 34.43
CA PRO A 192 56.41 -1.65 33.07
C PRO A 192 55.41 -2.68 32.52
N ILE A 193 54.18 -2.25 32.25
CA ILE A 193 53.21 -3.03 31.45
C ILE A 193 53.47 -2.68 29.99
N ALA A 194 54.20 -3.54 29.28
CA ALA A 194 54.32 -3.49 27.83
C ALA A 194 53.07 -4.11 27.19
N ILE A 195 52.18 -3.31 26.62
CA ILE A 195 51.09 -3.80 25.76
C ILE A 195 51.63 -3.88 24.33
N PHE A 196 52.07 -5.06 23.91
CA PHE A 196 52.30 -5.35 22.49
C PHE A 196 50.95 -5.56 21.81
N SER A 197 50.59 -4.68 20.86
CA SER A 197 49.50 -4.94 19.92
C SER A 197 50.09 -5.32 18.57
N THR A 198 50.14 -6.62 18.29
CA THR A 198 50.38 -7.13 16.94
C THR A 198 49.03 -7.21 16.23
N TYR A 199 48.77 -6.30 15.28
CA TYR A 199 47.64 -6.47 14.36
C TYR A 199 48.16 -7.12 13.08
N GLY A 200 47.76 -8.37 12.87
CA GLY A 200 48.09 -9.17 11.70
C GLY A 200 47.38 -8.68 10.43
N GLN A 201 48.09 -8.78 9.32
CA GLN A 201 47.58 -8.73 7.96
C GLN A 201 47.15 -10.14 7.57
N GLY A 202 45.94 -10.27 7.03
CA GLY A 202 45.36 -11.47 6.44
C GLY A 202 44.12 -11.08 5.65
#